data_AF-A0A4D7C8B6-F1
#
_entry.id   AF-A0A4D7C8B6-F1
#
_cell.length_a   1.000
_cell.length_b   1.000
_cell.length_c   1.000
_cell.angle_alpha   90.00
_cell.angle_beta   90.00
_cell.angle_gamma   90.00
#
_symmetry.space_group_name_H-M   'P 1'
#
loop_
_entity.id
_entity.type
_entity.pdbx_description
1 polymer ?
#
loop_
_entity_poly.entity_id
_entity_poly.type
_entity_poly.pdbx_seq_one_letter_code
_entity_poly.pdbx_strand_id
1 'polypeptide(L)'
;MARRPSAAHLGPGAVGENLSFETLTEESVCIGDVFAIGGARLQVCQPRQPCFKFALRFADPGMPRAMVKNGRCGWYFRVLEPGAVEAGDTATILDRPNPDWPVLRLFRIITGKAVERAELDAMATLDGLASQWRRSAGGLL
;
A
#
# COMPACT_ATOMS: atom_id res chain seq x y z
N MET A 1 12.86 27.13 -0.38
CA MET A 1 11.42 26.80 -0.52
C MET A 1 11.30 25.78 -1.65
N ALA A 2 11.02 24.51 -1.37
CA ALA A 2 10.96 23.47 -2.40
C ALA A 2 9.80 23.79 -3.37
N ARG A 3 10.10 23.87 -4.67
CA ARG A 3 9.08 24.05 -5.71
C ARG A 3 8.14 22.85 -5.63
N ARG A 4 6.85 23.10 -5.40
CA ARG A 4 5.83 22.05 -5.53
C ARG A 4 5.91 21.48 -6.96
N PRO A 5 5.88 20.16 -7.15
CA PRO A 5 5.86 19.58 -8.49
C PRO A 5 4.67 20.18 -9.26
N SER A 6 4.92 20.65 -10.48
CA SER A 6 3.86 21.15 -11.36
C SER A 6 2.85 20.04 -11.61
N ALA A 7 1.56 20.39 -11.72
CA ALA A 7 0.48 19.43 -12.00
C ALA A 7 0.74 18.54 -13.24
N ALA A 8 1.54 19.03 -14.20
CA ALA A 8 2.01 18.28 -15.37
C ALA A 8 2.81 16.99 -15.06
N HIS A 9 3.22 16.76 -13.80
CA HIS A 9 3.96 15.56 -13.38
C HIS A 9 3.12 14.59 -12.53
N LEU A 10 1.81 14.81 -12.43
CA LEU A 10 0.89 13.96 -11.66
C LEU A 10 -0.03 13.22 -12.63
N GLY A 11 0.21 11.92 -12.78
CA GLY A 11 -0.56 10.99 -13.61
C GLY A 11 -0.10 9.54 -13.35
N PRO A 12 -0.70 8.54 -14.01
CA PRO A 12 -0.27 7.15 -13.89
C PRO A 12 1.24 6.99 -14.10
N GLY A 13 1.91 6.28 -13.20
CA GLY A 13 3.35 6.07 -13.15
C GLY A 13 4.15 7.17 -12.43
N ALA A 14 3.52 8.27 -11.99
CA ALA A 14 4.22 9.38 -11.36
C ALA A 14 4.95 8.99 -10.07
N VAL A 15 4.45 7.98 -9.35
CA VAL A 15 5.04 7.51 -8.08
C VAL A 15 5.80 6.18 -8.23
N GLY A 16 5.99 5.74 -9.47
CA GLY A 16 6.68 4.50 -9.83
C GLY A 16 5.84 3.25 -9.56
N GLU A 17 4.52 3.38 -9.58
CA GLU A 17 3.58 2.28 -9.52
C GLU A 17 3.49 1.53 -10.85
N ASN A 18 3.20 0.22 -10.78
CA ASN A 18 2.96 -0.60 -11.97
C ASN A 18 1.49 -0.60 -12.40
N LEU A 19 0.58 -0.47 -11.44
CA LEU A 19 -0.86 -0.44 -11.64
C LEU A 19 -1.41 0.84 -11.01
N SER A 20 -2.27 1.54 -11.75
CA SER A 20 -2.96 2.75 -11.29
C SER A 20 -4.46 2.50 -11.34
N PHE A 21 -5.17 2.84 -10.27
CA PHE A 21 -6.61 2.65 -10.14
C PHE A 21 -7.29 3.99 -9.87
N GLU A 22 -8.47 4.20 -10.43
CA GLU A 22 -9.24 5.44 -10.22
C GLU A 22 -10.05 5.42 -8.92
N THR A 23 -10.55 4.25 -8.52
CA THR A 23 -11.54 4.09 -7.44
C THR A 23 -11.02 3.38 -6.19
N LEU A 24 -9.87 2.69 -6.30
CA LEU A 24 -9.27 1.97 -5.18
C LEU A 24 -8.36 2.91 -4.38
N THR A 25 -8.53 2.89 -3.06
CA THR A 25 -7.76 3.73 -2.12
C THR A 25 -7.27 2.90 -0.95
N GLU A 26 -6.35 3.44 -0.17
CA GLU A 26 -5.85 2.80 1.05
C GLU A 26 -6.94 2.59 2.12
N GLU A 27 -8.06 3.32 2.03
CA GLU A 27 -9.22 3.18 2.92
C GLU A 27 -10.15 2.05 2.48
N SER A 28 -10.25 1.78 1.17
CA SER A 28 -11.19 0.78 0.61
C SER A 28 -10.57 -0.59 0.34
N VAL A 29 -9.25 -0.66 0.22
CA VAL A 29 -8.50 -1.90 -0.02
C VAL A 29 -7.96 -2.46 1.29
N CYS A 30 -8.16 -3.76 1.53
CA CYS A 30 -7.74 -4.44 2.74
C CYS A 30 -6.54 -5.36 2.52
N ILE A 31 -5.76 -5.57 3.58
CA ILE A 31 -4.67 -6.55 3.57
C ILE A 31 -5.25 -7.95 3.37
N GLY A 32 -4.67 -8.71 2.45
CA GLY A 32 -5.14 -10.03 2.09
C GLY A 32 -6.24 -10.06 1.03
N ASP A 33 -6.82 -8.90 0.65
CA ASP A 33 -7.77 -8.84 -0.48
C ASP A 33 -7.15 -9.54 -1.71
N VAL A 34 -7.92 -10.42 -2.33
CA VAL A 34 -7.54 -11.11 -3.57
C VAL A 34 -8.32 -10.52 -4.72
N PHE A 35 -7.62 -10.00 -5.71
CA PHE A 35 -8.19 -9.43 -6.92
C PHE A 35 -7.97 -10.34 -8.12
N ALA A 36 -9.00 -10.46 -8.97
CA ALA A 36 -8.84 -10.81 -10.37
C ALA A 36 -8.63 -9.52 -11.17
N ILE A 37 -7.58 -9.48 -11.98
CA ILE A 37 -7.29 -8.38 -12.93
C ILE A 37 -6.77 -9.03 -14.20
N GLY A 38 -7.47 -8.84 -15.32
CA GLY A 38 -7.17 -9.57 -16.55
C GLY A 38 -7.16 -11.08 -16.30
N GLY A 39 -6.07 -11.75 -16.71
CA GLY A 39 -5.83 -13.16 -16.45
C GLY A 39 -5.10 -13.47 -15.13
N ALA A 40 -4.77 -12.47 -14.30
CA ALA A 40 -3.97 -12.66 -13.10
C ALA A 40 -4.81 -12.66 -11.81
N ARG A 41 -4.35 -13.42 -10.80
CA ARG A 41 -4.86 -13.33 -9.42
C ARG A 41 -3.79 -12.75 -8.51
N LEU A 42 -4.09 -11.60 -7.91
CA LEU A 42 -3.16 -10.79 -7.14
C LEU A 42 -3.68 -10.57 -5.72
N GLN A 43 -2.84 -10.74 -4.71
CA GLN A 43 -3.20 -10.54 -3.31
C GLN A 43 -2.50 -9.32 -2.71
N VAL A 44 -3.25 -8.41 -2.08
CA VAL A 44 -2.69 -7.26 -1.35
C VAL A 44 -1.89 -7.77 -0.15
N CYS A 45 -0.59 -7.46 -0.09
CA CYS A 45 0.28 -8.06 0.92
C CYS A 45 0.95 -7.08 1.88
N GLN A 46 1.05 -5.79 1.54
CA GLN A 46 1.62 -4.76 2.42
C GLN A 46 1.41 -3.34 1.85
N PRO A 47 1.42 -2.30 2.69
CA PRO A 47 1.55 -0.92 2.23
C PRO A 47 2.95 -0.69 1.63
N ARG A 48 3.05 0.29 0.73
CA ARG A 48 4.35 0.81 0.30
C ARG A 48 4.92 1.73 1.38
N GLN A 49 6.20 1.58 1.68
CA GLN A 49 6.86 2.46 2.65
C GLN A 49 7.32 3.79 2.01
N PRO A 50 7.33 4.88 2.79
CA PRO A 50 8.02 6.11 2.39
C PRO A 50 9.51 5.84 2.23
N CYS A 51 10.10 6.26 1.11
CA CYS A 51 11.53 6.04 0.83
C CYS A 51 12.20 7.30 0.28
N PHE A 52 13.52 7.42 0.42
CA PHE A 52 14.25 8.61 -0.03
C PHE A 52 14.16 8.82 -1.55
N LYS A 53 14.03 7.73 -2.34
CA LYS A 53 13.84 7.82 -3.80
C LYS A 53 12.56 8.56 -4.19
N PHE A 54 11.53 8.51 -3.34
CA PHE A 54 10.31 9.29 -3.53
C PHE A 54 10.59 10.79 -3.42
N ALA A 55 11.37 11.22 -2.42
CA ALA A 55 11.81 12.61 -2.32
C ALA A 55 12.62 13.06 -3.54
N LEU A 56 13.55 12.21 -4.01
CA LEU A 56 14.36 12.49 -5.19
C LEU A 56 13.50 12.64 -6.46
N ARG A 57 12.52 11.77 -6.66
CA ARG A 57 11.63 11.77 -7.83
C ARG A 57 10.85 13.08 -8.00
N PHE A 58 10.50 13.72 -6.89
CA PHE A 58 9.75 14.98 -6.86
C PHE A 58 10.63 16.19 -6.54
N ALA A 59 11.95 16.00 -6.38
CA ALA A 59 12.89 17.02 -5.91
C ALA A 59 12.42 17.76 -4.64
N ASP A 60 11.73 17.04 -3.75
CA ASP A 60 11.12 17.60 -2.54
C ASP A 60 11.35 16.68 -1.33
N PRO A 61 12.21 17.08 -0.36
CA PRO A 61 12.49 16.31 0.84
C PRO A 61 11.27 16.18 1.78
N GLY A 62 10.23 17.01 1.59
CA GLY A 62 8.98 16.95 2.34
C GLY A 62 8.05 15.81 1.90
N MET A 63 8.24 15.23 0.72
CA MET A 63 7.30 14.24 0.14
C MET A 63 7.11 12.98 1.00
N PRO A 64 8.16 12.35 1.57
CA PRO A 64 7.97 11.23 2.49
C PRO A 64 7.12 11.60 3.72
N ARG A 65 7.34 12.79 4.28
CA ARG A 65 6.53 13.27 5.42
C ARG A 65 5.09 13.55 5.01
N ALA A 66 4.88 14.07 3.80
CA ALA A 66 3.54 14.29 3.26
C ALA A 66 2.79 12.96 3.08
N MET A 67 3.43 11.93 2.53
CA MET A 67 2.90 10.56 2.43
C MET A 67 2.50 10.00 3.79
N VAL A 68 3.39 10.09 4.79
CA VAL A 68 3.06 9.64 6.16
C VAL A 68 1.88 10.43 6.71
N LYS A 69 1.87 11.75 6.54
CA LYS A 69 0.78 12.60 7.03
C LYS A 69 -0.56 12.25 6.40
N ASN A 70 -0.62 12.08 5.07
CA ASN A 70 -1.88 11.89 4.35
C ASN A 70 -2.32 10.41 4.22
N GLY A 71 -1.42 9.45 4.42
CA GLY A 71 -1.74 8.03 4.28
C GLY A 71 -1.80 7.51 2.85
N ARG A 72 -1.48 8.35 1.85
CA ARG A 72 -1.50 8.01 0.42
C ARG A 72 -0.21 7.29 0.02
N CYS A 73 -0.07 6.06 0.48
CA CYS A 73 1.14 5.27 0.28
C CYS A 73 1.07 4.33 -0.93
N GLY A 74 -0.12 3.86 -1.31
CA GLY A 74 -0.31 2.69 -2.17
C GLY A 74 0.08 1.39 -1.47
N TRP A 75 0.05 0.29 -2.21
CA TRP A 75 0.32 -1.05 -1.69
C TRP A 75 1.05 -1.92 -2.71
N TYR A 76 1.50 -3.08 -2.26
CA TYR A 76 2.04 -4.13 -3.11
C TYR A 76 1.08 -5.30 -3.21
N PHE A 77 1.07 -5.90 -4.40
CA PHE A 77 0.48 -7.21 -4.64
C PHE A 77 1.55 -8.29 -4.58
N ARG A 78 1.17 -9.46 -4.06
CA ARG A 78 1.80 -10.75 -4.32
C ARG A 78 1.04 -11.41 -5.47
N VAL A 79 1.76 -12.00 -6.43
CA VAL A 79 1.13 -12.81 -7.48
C VAL A 79 0.76 -14.18 -6.88
N LEU A 80 -0.52 -14.51 -6.90
CA LEU A 80 -1.00 -15.86 -6.57
C LEU A 80 -1.02 -16.74 -7.81
N GLU A 81 -1.56 -16.20 -8.91
CA GLU A 81 -1.56 -16.84 -10.23
C GLU A 81 -1.10 -15.84 -11.28
N PRO A 82 -0.03 -16.15 -12.04
CA PRO A 82 0.40 -15.31 -13.15
C PRO A 82 -0.63 -15.26 -14.27
N GLY A 83 -0.72 -14.11 -14.93
CA GLY A 83 -1.55 -13.92 -16.11
C GLY A 83 -1.28 -12.58 -16.78
N ALA A 84 -1.83 -12.40 -17.97
CA ALA A 84 -1.74 -11.13 -18.70
C ALA A 84 -2.65 -10.07 -18.05
N VAL A 85 -2.18 -8.84 -18.01
CA VAL A 85 -2.93 -7.66 -17.53
C VAL A 85 -2.74 -6.54 -18.54
N GLU A 86 -3.82 -5.88 -18.91
CA GLU A 86 -3.85 -4.78 -19.86
C GLU A 86 -4.54 -3.54 -19.27
N ALA A 87 -4.25 -2.38 -19.86
CA ALA A 87 -4.91 -1.14 -19.47
C ALA A 87 -6.41 -1.23 -19.80
N GLY A 88 -7.26 -0.90 -18.81
CA GLY A 88 -8.72 -1.03 -18.93
C GLY A 88 -9.28 -2.30 -18.29
N ASP A 89 -8.43 -3.25 -17.87
CA ASP A 89 -8.89 -4.40 -17.11
C ASP A 89 -9.53 -3.98 -15.79
N THR A 90 -10.68 -4.59 -15.49
CA THR A 90 -11.40 -4.33 -14.24
C THR A 90 -10.77 -5.11 -13.08
N ALA A 91 -10.53 -4.44 -11.97
CA ALA A 91 -10.10 -5.08 -10.73
C ALA A 91 -11.31 -5.55 -9.92
N THR A 92 -11.51 -6.87 -9.85
CA THR A 92 -12.63 -7.49 -9.12
C THR A 92 -12.12 -8.19 -7.88
N ILE A 93 -12.70 -7.89 -6.71
CA ILE A 93 -12.39 -8.60 -5.47
C ILE A 93 -13.02 -9.99 -5.53
N LEU A 94 -12.19 -11.02 -5.38
CA LEU A 94 -12.61 -12.42 -5.26
C LEU A 94 -12.73 -12.86 -3.81
N ASP A 95 -11.89 -12.33 -2.93
CA ASP A 95 -11.86 -12.67 -1.51
C ASP A 95 -11.37 -11.49 -0.66
N ARG A 96 -11.87 -11.41 0.58
CA ARG A 96 -11.57 -10.38 1.58
C ARG A 96 -11.47 -11.02 2.97
N PRO A 97 -10.34 -11.65 3.31
CA PRO A 97 -10.19 -12.33 4.60
C PRO A 97 -10.13 -11.36 5.79
N ASN A 98 -9.67 -10.12 5.59
CA ASN A 98 -9.45 -9.16 6.67
C ASN A 98 -10.18 -7.82 6.42
N PRO A 99 -11.52 -7.78 6.44
CA PRO A 99 -12.31 -6.56 6.13
C PRO A 99 -12.01 -5.37 7.05
N ASP A 100 -11.56 -5.62 8.28
CA ASP A 100 -11.24 -4.58 9.27
C ASP A 100 -9.77 -4.11 9.23
N TRP A 101 -9.03 -4.52 8.19
CA TRP A 101 -7.62 -4.19 7.99
C TRP A 101 -7.39 -3.45 6.67
N PRO A 102 -7.94 -2.24 6.51
CA PRO A 102 -7.61 -1.41 5.36
C PRO A 102 -6.10 -1.12 5.36
N VAL A 103 -5.53 -0.98 4.15
CA VAL A 103 -4.11 -0.67 3.95
C VAL A 103 -3.71 0.56 4.78
N LEU A 104 -4.59 1.56 4.87
CA LEU A 104 -4.36 2.76 5.66
C LEU A 104 -4.12 2.45 7.13
N ARG A 105 -4.91 1.55 7.73
CA ARG A 105 -4.75 1.17 9.15
C ARG A 105 -3.37 0.58 9.40
N LEU A 106 -2.98 -0.39 8.57
CA LEU A 106 -1.65 -0.99 8.70
C LEU A 106 -0.54 0.04 8.45
N PHE A 107 -0.71 0.93 7.47
CA PHE A 107 0.26 1.99 7.20
C PHE A 107 0.44 2.93 8.42
N ARG A 108 -0.63 3.26 9.13
CA ARG A 108 -0.58 4.07 10.36
C ARG A 108 0.13 3.36 11.50
N ILE A 109 -0.06 2.06 11.65
CA ILE A 109 0.67 1.24 12.63
C ILE A 109 2.17 1.30 12.35
N ILE A 110 2.59 1.05 11.12
CA ILE A 110 4.03 0.91 10.80
C ILE A 110 4.78 2.25 10.72
N THR A 111 4.07 3.37 10.57
CA THR A 111 4.67 4.72 10.50
C THR A 111 4.37 5.58 11.73
N GLY A 112 3.50 5.08 12.61
CA GLY A 112 3.10 5.72 13.86
C GLY A 112 4.16 5.60 14.95
N LYS A 113 4.00 6.40 16.01
CA LYS A 113 4.89 6.41 17.17
C LYS A 113 4.30 5.74 18.41
N ALA A 114 2.99 5.47 18.40
CA ALA A 114 2.27 4.83 19.50
C ALA A 114 1.30 3.84 18.87
N VAL A 115 1.57 2.55 19.11
CA VAL A 115 0.73 1.44 18.64
C VAL A 115 0.36 0.63 19.86
N GLU A 116 -0.92 0.29 19.98
CA GLU A 116 -1.39 -0.55 21.07
C GLU A 116 -0.90 -1.98 20.89
N ARG A 117 -0.53 -2.64 22.01
CA ARG A 117 -0.04 -4.02 21.99
C ARG A 117 -0.99 -4.97 21.25
N ALA A 118 -2.30 -4.79 21.45
CA ALA A 118 -3.34 -5.59 20.80
C ALA A 118 -3.32 -5.46 19.28
N GLU A 119 -2.99 -4.28 18.73
CA GLU A 119 -2.88 -4.09 17.28
C GLU A 119 -1.65 -4.81 16.72
N LEU A 120 -0.54 -4.83 17.47
CA LEU A 120 0.67 -5.55 17.08
C LEU A 120 0.45 -7.06 17.12
N ASP A 121 -0.25 -7.58 18.15
CA ASP A 121 -0.58 -8.99 18.25
C ASP A 121 -1.49 -9.45 17.11
N ALA A 122 -2.50 -8.64 16.76
CA ALA A 122 -3.37 -8.92 15.62
C ALA A 122 -2.63 -8.80 14.27
N MET A 123 -1.72 -7.84 14.14
CA MET A 123 -0.87 -7.72 12.94
C MET A 123 0.05 -8.94 12.77
N ALA A 124 0.58 -9.51 13.87
CA ALA A 124 1.50 -10.65 13.82
C ALA A 124 0.85 -11.92 13.23
N THR A 125 -0.47 -12.07 13.38
CA THR A 125 -1.23 -13.22 12.91
C THR A 125 -2.06 -12.95 11.66
N LEU A 126 -1.98 -11.74 11.10
CA LEU A 126 -2.80 -11.30 9.96
C LEU A 126 -2.49 -12.11 8.69
N ASP A 127 -3.52 -12.79 8.16
CA ASP A 127 -3.36 -13.59 6.94
C ASP A 127 -3.12 -12.70 5.71
N GLY A 128 -2.36 -13.22 4.74
CA GLY A 128 -1.96 -12.50 3.52
C GLY A 128 -0.83 -11.48 3.73
N LEU A 129 -0.63 -10.94 4.95
CA LEU A 129 0.40 -9.96 5.27
C LEU A 129 1.82 -10.50 4.99
N ALA A 130 2.63 -9.66 4.33
CA ALA A 130 4.02 -9.98 4.03
C ALA A 130 4.83 -10.31 5.30
N SER A 131 5.65 -11.35 5.20
CA SER A 131 6.23 -12.01 6.38
C SER A 131 7.16 -11.10 7.19
N GLN A 132 7.82 -10.12 6.57
CA GLN A 132 8.65 -9.18 7.31
C GLN A 132 7.83 -8.34 8.29
N TRP A 133 6.60 -7.97 7.93
CA TRP A 133 5.73 -7.16 8.79
C TRP A 133 5.21 -7.95 9.98
N ARG A 134 4.83 -9.21 9.75
CA ARG A 134 4.46 -10.13 10.84
C ARG A 134 5.60 -10.31 11.85
N ARG A 135 6.85 -10.41 11.38
CA ARG A 135 8.03 -10.52 12.25
C ARG A 135 8.36 -9.21 12.98
N SER A 136 8.17 -8.07 12.33
CA SER A 136 8.46 -6.76 12.92
C SER A 136 7.47 -6.35 14.02
N ALA A 137 6.30 -6.99 14.13
CA ALA A 137 5.29 -6.68 15.14
C ALA A 137 5.87 -6.59 16.56
N GLY A 138 6.73 -7.54 16.94
CA GLY A 138 7.35 -7.56 18.27
C GLY A 138 8.41 -6.47 18.53
N GLY A 139 8.92 -5.83 17.48
CA GLY A 139 9.94 -4.77 17.56
C GLY A 139 9.37 -3.36 17.37
N LEU A 140 8.05 -3.21 17.25
CA LEU A 140 7.35 -1.92 17.12
C LEU A 140 6.75 -1.43 18.45
N LEU A 141 6.97 -2.16 19.55
CA LEU A 141 6.77 -1.70 20.93
C LEU A 141 7.95 -0.81 21.36
#